data_AF-A0A7Y2WBR5-F1
#
_entry.id   AF-A0A7Y2WBR5-F1
#
_cell.length_a   1.000
_cell.length_b   1.000
_cell.length_c   1.000
_cell.angle_alpha   90.00
_cell.angle_beta   90.00
_cell.angle_gamma   90.00
#
_symmetry.space_group_name_H-M   'P 1'
#
loop_
_entity.id
_entity.type
_entity.pdbx_description
1 polymer ?
#
loop_
_entity_poly.entity_id
_entity_poly.type
_entity_poly.pdbx_seq_one_letter_code
_entity_poly.pdbx_strand_id
1 'polypeptide(L)'
;MSIQDFVFQLSKKVQEKHSIKIARSHIYELIAVSKGYKSYNALIAQNIILNAEYRQNFKREHFNSDDIQQALLKKLQILLKSDLSEKSYKDITQTIHTELLLLKLDVINLRSIREELSYIDFQNGLISSYTDEDQGNEFEDDFDFEYEQDVNFAEIGRNLDHIKNYAEERQSSDACAVMAGYYRYLANQIAPYGKQGSNFGAKWSNTKYKYIQTEESKKNKLLFEEYTQQAEFFEAKSKMQPINLNEILTDQYYESDNYSKGNTEFYEKLIYLCKKGDIDAIGLYLYEHYYKNENDAWVYVYLAQLCGLDFTKSDLRAYNAYTGEEYDDYGPIEVRGREAIDLPKLDTEKDQLAKKLAQELFDKL
;
A
#
# COMPACT_ATOMS: atom_id res chain seq x y z
N MET A 1 -1.33 -13.04 24.67
CA MET A 1 -0.42 -14.20 24.57
C MET A 1 0.63 -13.82 23.54
N SER A 2 1.92 -14.09 23.70
CA SER A 2 2.86 -13.68 22.64
C SER A 2 2.65 -14.52 21.36
N ILE A 3 3.05 -14.00 20.19
CA ILE A 3 3.01 -14.80 18.95
C ILE A 3 3.91 -16.04 19.06
N GLN A 4 5.01 -15.94 19.80
CA GLN A 4 5.92 -17.04 20.09
C GLN A 4 5.22 -18.15 20.90
N ASP A 5 4.42 -17.77 21.91
CA ASP A 5 3.63 -18.71 22.71
C ASP A 5 2.57 -19.40 21.88
N PHE A 6 1.86 -18.65 21.03
CA PHE A 6 0.88 -19.23 20.10
C PHE A 6 1.53 -20.26 19.18
N VAL A 7 2.65 -19.90 18.55
CA VAL A 7 3.42 -20.80 17.67
C VAL A 7 3.87 -22.06 18.43
N PHE A 8 4.33 -21.91 19.66
CA PHE A 8 4.72 -23.03 20.49
C PHE A 8 3.54 -23.96 20.82
N GLN A 9 2.41 -23.39 21.25
CA GLN A 9 1.20 -24.14 21.59
C GLN A 9 0.63 -24.87 20.37
N LEU A 10 0.57 -24.20 19.22
CA LEU A 10 0.09 -24.80 17.97
C LEU A 10 0.99 -25.95 17.52
N SER A 11 2.33 -25.79 17.60
CA SER A 11 3.28 -26.87 17.29
C SER A 11 3.03 -28.09 18.16
N LYS A 12 2.86 -27.88 19.47
CA LYS A 12 2.58 -28.95 20.43
C LYS A 12 1.23 -29.63 20.15
N LYS A 13 0.18 -28.86 19.86
CA LYS A 13 -1.15 -29.36 19.55
C LYS A 13 -1.16 -30.23 18.29
N VAL A 14 -0.46 -29.81 17.25
CA VAL A 14 -0.30 -30.61 16.02
C VAL A 14 0.45 -31.91 16.31
N GLN A 15 1.52 -31.86 17.11
CA GLN A 15 2.27 -33.05 17.52
C GLN A 15 1.40 -34.04 18.32
N GLU A 16 0.61 -33.56 19.28
CA GLU A 16 -0.25 -34.40 20.12
C GLU A 16 -1.41 -35.02 19.34
N LYS A 17 -2.04 -34.25 18.46
CA LYS A 17 -3.23 -34.69 17.72
C LYS A 17 -2.89 -35.57 16.51
N HIS A 18 -1.80 -35.26 15.81
CA HIS A 18 -1.47 -35.89 14.52
C HIS A 18 -0.19 -36.73 14.57
N SER A 19 0.52 -36.76 15.70
CA SER A 19 1.81 -37.46 15.86
C SER A 19 2.91 -36.95 14.93
N ILE A 20 2.83 -35.69 14.47
CA ILE A 20 3.79 -35.09 13.54
C ILE A 20 4.43 -33.83 14.12
N LYS A 21 5.77 -33.78 14.03
CA LYS A 21 6.54 -32.61 14.46
C LYS A 21 6.51 -31.56 13.37
N ILE A 22 5.93 -30.41 13.68
CA ILE A 22 6.04 -29.21 12.84
C ILE A 22 7.00 -28.21 13.49
N ALA A 23 7.98 -27.75 12.71
CA ALA A 23 8.91 -26.73 13.17
C ALA A 23 8.19 -25.40 13.43
N ARG A 24 8.64 -24.65 14.44
CA ARG A 24 8.06 -23.32 14.76
C ARG A 24 8.17 -22.34 13.59
N SER A 25 9.28 -22.39 12.84
CA SER A 25 9.48 -21.62 11.60
C SER A 25 8.41 -21.92 10.55
N HIS A 26 7.93 -23.16 10.44
CA HIS A 26 6.87 -23.52 9.50
C HIS A 26 5.53 -22.93 9.92
N ILE A 27 5.26 -22.80 11.22
CA ILE A 27 4.03 -22.17 11.70
C ILE A 27 4.04 -20.67 11.39
N TYR A 28 5.17 -19.98 11.53
CA TYR A 28 5.29 -18.59 11.09
C TYR A 28 4.97 -18.41 9.60
N GLU A 29 5.48 -19.30 8.74
CA GLU A 29 5.13 -19.32 7.31
C GLU A 29 3.62 -19.54 7.07
N LEU A 30 2.97 -20.39 7.86
CA LEU A 30 1.53 -20.66 7.74
C LEU A 30 0.69 -19.50 8.30
N ILE A 31 1.14 -18.82 9.35
CA ILE A 31 0.54 -17.56 9.82
C ILE A 31 0.55 -16.54 8.67
N ALA A 32 1.67 -16.39 7.98
CA ALA A 32 1.78 -15.47 6.86
C ALA A 32 0.79 -15.80 5.72
N VAL A 33 0.71 -17.06 5.32
CA VAL A 33 -0.26 -17.51 4.30
C VAL A 33 -1.70 -17.25 4.73
N SER A 34 -2.04 -17.45 6.01
CA SER A 34 -3.39 -17.16 6.51
C SER A 34 -3.76 -15.68 6.48
N LYS A 35 -2.76 -14.79 6.37
CA LYS A 35 -2.92 -13.34 6.23
C LYS A 35 -2.71 -12.85 4.78
N GLY A 36 -2.63 -13.78 3.81
CA GLY A 36 -2.47 -13.47 2.38
C GLY A 36 -1.02 -13.27 1.91
N TYR A 37 -0.02 -13.53 2.75
CA TYR A 37 1.40 -13.36 2.40
C TYR A 37 2.05 -14.66 1.96
N LYS A 38 2.93 -14.59 0.95
CA LYS A 38 3.67 -15.75 0.42
C LYS A 38 4.70 -16.35 1.40
N SER A 39 5.21 -15.54 2.34
CA SER A 39 6.18 -15.96 3.37
C SER A 39 6.11 -15.10 4.62
N TYR A 40 6.67 -15.59 5.73
CA TYR A 40 6.74 -14.81 6.97
C TYR A 40 7.62 -13.57 6.84
N ASN A 41 8.70 -13.66 6.06
CA ASN A 41 9.53 -12.50 5.75
C ASN A 41 8.75 -11.41 5.00
N ALA A 42 7.85 -11.78 4.07
CA ALA A 42 7.00 -10.82 3.39
C ALA A 42 6.00 -10.16 4.36
N LEU A 43 5.40 -10.94 5.27
CA LEU A 43 4.50 -10.41 6.31
C LEU A 43 5.22 -9.35 7.17
N ILE A 44 6.37 -9.68 7.76
CA ILE A 44 7.09 -8.76 8.66
C ILE A 44 7.83 -7.62 7.93
N ALA A 45 8.01 -7.71 6.61
CA ALA A 45 8.55 -6.62 5.82
C ALA A 45 7.53 -5.48 5.64
N GLN A 46 6.24 -5.84 5.51
CA GLN A 46 5.14 -4.89 5.29
C GLN A 46 4.37 -4.53 6.57
N ASN A 47 4.54 -5.31 7.65
CA ASN A 47 3.76 -5.17 8.86
C ASN A 47 4.62 -5.14 10.13
N ILE A 48 4.25 -4.26 11.06
CA ILE A 48 4.73 -4.31 12.44
C ILE A 48 3.67 -5.04 13.27
N ILE A 49 4.01 -6.22 13.79
CA ILE A 49 3.15 -6.96 14.71
C ILE A 49 3.26 -6.33 16.10
N LEU A 50 2.21 -5.65 16.55
CA LEU A 50 2.15 -4.99 17.86
C LEU A 50 1.80 -5.99 18.96
N ASN A 51 0.77 -6.81 18.71
CA ASN A 51 0.26 -7.76 19.68
C ASN A 51 -0.35 -8.99 19.00
N ALA A 52 -0.43 -10.08 19.76
CA ALA A 52 -1.14 -11.29 19.38
C ALA A 52 -2.14 -11.68 20.48
N GLU A 53 -3.36 -11.96 20.07
CA GLU A 53 -4.43 -12.38 20.99
C GLU A 53 -5.06 -13.65 20.47
N TYR A 54 -5.35 -14.56 21.41
CA TYR A 54 -6.08 -15.77 21.11
C TYR A 54 -7.51 -15.60 21.58
N ARG A 55 -8.40 -15.45 20.59
CA ARG A 55 -9.81 -15.19 20.82
C ARG A 55 -10.52 -16.48 21.22
N GLN A 56 -11.53 -16.37 22.07
CA GLN A 56 -12.40 -17.50 22.41
C GLN A 56 -13.44 -17.77 21.32
N ASN A 57 -13.80 -16.75 20.54
CA ASN A 57 -14.79 -16.83 19.46
C ASN A 57 -14.26 -16.13 18.20
N PHE A 58 -14.50 -16.73 17.03
CA PHE A 58 -14.20 -16.14 15.74
C PHE A 58 -15.36 -15.25 15.28
N LYS A 59 -15.08 -13.98 14.93
CA LYS A 59 -15.98 -13.17 14.10
C LYS A 59 -15.66 -13.53 12.65
N ARG A 60 -16.66 -13.90 11.83
CA ARG A 60 -16.48 -14.09 10.39
C ARG A 60 -16.08 -12.74 9.77
N GLU A 61 -14.79 -12.53 9.60
CA GLU A 61 -14.30 -11.55 8.61
C GLU A 61 -14.61 -12.12 7.22
N HIS A 62 -14.96 -11.26 6.26
CA HIS A 62 -15.37 -11.61 4.89
C HIS A 62 -14.20 -12.18 4.07
N PHE A 63 -13.64 -13.30 4.49
CA PHE A 63 -12.59 -14.03 3.78
C PHE A 63 -13.14 -15.36 3.26
N ASN A 64 -12.87 -15.65 1.98
CA ASN A 64 -13.24 -16.93 1.37
C ASN A 64 -12.39 -18.05 2.00
N SER A 65 -12.91 -18.66 3.06
CA SER A 65 -12.19 -19.64 3.90
C SER A 65 -11.62 -20.81 3.09
N ASP A 66 -12.25 -21.17 1.98
CA ASP A 66 -11.83 -22.29 1.13
C ASP A 66 -10.52 -22.00 0.39
N ASP A 67 -10.29 -20.77 -0.06
CA ASP A 67 -9.06 -20.38 -0.77
C ASP A 67 -7.85 -20.37 0.19
N ILE A 68 -8.04 -19.86 1.41
CA ILE A 68 -7.00 -19.84 2.45
C ILE A 68 -6.64 -21.26 2.87
N GLN A 69 -7.64 -22.13 3.07
CA GLN A 69 -7.39 -23.53 3.40
C GLN A 69 -6.59 -24.24 2.31
N GLN A 70 -6.91 -24.02 1.04
CA GLN A 70 -6.13 -24.58 -0.07
C GLN A 70 -4.70 -24.04 -0.12
N ALA A 71 -4.52 -22.74 0.13
CA ALA A 71 -3.19 -22.13 0.19
C ALA A 71 -2.35 -22.70 1.36
N LEU A 72 -2.96 -22.85 2.54
CA LEU A 72 -2.33 -23.47 3.70
C LEU A 72 -1.94 -24.93 3.43
N LEU A 73 -2.82 -25.71 2.77
CA LEU A 73 -2.55 -27.10 2.41
C LEU A 73 -1.32 -27.20 1.50
N LYS A 74 -1.28 -26.40 0.43
CA LYS A 74 -0.14 -26.36 -0.51
C LYS A 74 1.15 -25.97 0.22
N LYS A 75 1.11 -24.93 1.05
CA LYS A 75 2.27 -24.48 1.82
C LYS A 75 2.74 -25.54 2.82
N LEU A 76 1.82 -26.22 3.51
CA LEU A 76 2.14 -27.28 4.47
C LEU A 76 2.85 -28.47 3.81
N GLN A 77 2.39 -28.89 2.62
CA GLN A 77 3.02 -29.96 1.84
C GLN A 77 4.47 -29.62 1.48
N ILE A 78 4.72 -28.38 1.03
CA ILE A 78 6.06 -27.88 0.69
C ILE A 78 6.97 -27.86 1.92
N LEU A 79 6.44 -27.48 3.09
CA LEU A 79 7.22 -27.33 4.32
C LEU A 79 7.54 -28.68 4.99
N LEU A 80 6.59 -29.61 5.04
CA LEU A 80 6.80 -30.89 5.73
C LEU A 80 7.63 -31.88 4.90
N LYS A 81 7.45 -31.92 3.57
CA LYS A 81 8.13 -32.88 2.67
C LYS A 81 8.08 -34.33 3.15
N SER A 82 6.99 -34.71 3.81
CA SER A 82 6.79 -36.04 4.39
C SER A 82 5.89 -36.90 3.51
N ASP A 83 6.10 -38.22 3.50
CA ASP A 83 5.23 -39.22 2.85
C ASP A 83 3.94 -39.46 3.65
N LEU A 84 3.15 -38.40 3.84
CA LEU A 84 1.85 -38.47 4.47
C LEU A 84 0.77 -38.67 3.41
N SER A 85 -0.31 -39.34 3.79
CA SER A 85 -1.50 -39.41 2.95
C SER A 85 -2.12 -38.02 2.73
N GLU A 86 -2.79 -37.83 1.61
CA GLU A 86 -3.52 -36.58 1.33
C GLU A 86 -4.56 -36.26 2.43
N LYS A 87 -5.20 -37.29 2.98
CA LYS A 87 -6.13 -37.16 4.10
C LYS A 87 -5.43 -36.59 5.35
N SER A 88 -4.24 -37.10 5.68
CA SER A 88 -3.46 -36.59 6.82
C SER A 88 -3.09 -35.12 6.64
N TYR A 89 -2.67 -34.71 5.44
CA TYR A 89 -2.40 -33.29 5.16
C TYR A 89 -3.64 -32.41 5.34
N LYS A 90 -4.81 -32.87 4.87
CA LYS A 90 -6.09 -32.17 5.06
C LYS A 90 -6.46 -32.05 6.54
N ASP A 91 -6.34 -33.12 7.32
CA ASP A 91 -6.66 -33.13 8.75
C ASP A 91 -5.75 -32.20 9.59
N ILE A 92 -4.45 -32.16 9.25
CA ILE A 92 -3.48 -31.24 9.87
C ILE A 92 -3.81 -29.80 9.47
N THR A 93 -4.03 -29.54 8.19
CA THR A 93 -4.36 -28.20 7.67
C THR A 93 -5.62 -27.67 8.31
N GLN A 94 -6.67 -28.50 8.44
CA GLN A 94 -7.90 -28.12 9.13
C GLN A 94 -7.64 -27.73 10.58
N THR A 95 -6.79 -28.49 11.29
CA THR A 95 -6.43 -28.17 12.67
C THR A 95 -5.69 -26.84 12.74
N ILE A 96 -4.73 -26.59 11.85
CA ILE A 96 -3.97 -25.34 11.80
C ILE A 96 -4.89 -24.17 11.47
N HIS A 97 -5.72 -24.29 10.44
CA HIS A 97 -6.67 -23.26 10.03
C HIS A 97 -7.59 -22.83 11.17
N THR A 98 -8.20 -23.79 11.88
CA THR A 98 -9.06 -23.48 13.03
C THR A 98 -8.34 -22.65 14.09
N GLU A 99 -7.09 -22.98 14.41
CA GLU A 99 -6.33 -22.23 15.42
C GLU A 99 -5.90 -20.85 14.92
N LEU A 100 -5.59 -20.73 13.62
CA LEU A 100 -5.25 -19.44 13.00
C LEU A 100 -6.45 -18.50 12.91
N LEU A 101 -7.67 -19.02 12.74
CA LEU A 101 -8.89 -18.19 12.83
C LEU A 101 -9.05 -17.56 14.22
N LEU A 102 -8.57 -18.23 15.27
CA LEU A 102 -8.62 -17.71 16.64
C LEU A 102 -7.46 -16.74 16.96
N LEU A 103 -6.45 -16.67 16.09
CA LEU A 103 -5.33 -15.73 16.23
C LEU A 103 -5.70 -14.36 15.65
N LYS A 104 -5.93 -13.40 16.55
CA LYS A 104 -5.94 -11.98 16.20
C LYS A 104 -4.50 -11.47 16.27
N LEU A 105 -4.05 -10.83 15.20
CA LEU A 105 -2.82 -10.05 15.20
C LEU A 105 -3.22 -8.58 15.11
N ASP A 106 -2.75 -7.78 16.05
CA ASP A 106 -2.80 -6.32 15.94
C ASP A 106 -1.54 -5.91 15.18
N VAL A 107 -1.72 -5.35 13.99
CA VAL A 107 -0.63 -5.04 13.07
C VAL A 107 -0.75 -3.63 12.52
N ILE A 108 0.38 -2.95 12.37
CA ILE A 108 0.48 -1.73 11.56
C ILE A 108 0.93 -2.17 10.17
N ASN A 109 0.09 -1.99 9.17
CA ASN A 109 0.44 -2.24 7.78
C ASN A 109 1.11 -0.99 7.19
N LEU A 110 2.44 -0.98 7.18
CA LEU A 110 3.24 0.16 6.73
C LEU A 110 3.00 0.47 5.24
N ARG A 111 2.72 -0.55 4.44
CA ARG A 111 2.45 -0.39 3.01
C ARG A 111 1.12 0.32 2.78
N SER A 112 0.05 -0.12 3.47
CA SER A 112 -1.28 0.51 3.39
C SER A 112 -1.21 1.99 3.78
N ILE A 113 -0.62 2.27 4.95
CA ILE A 113 -0.50 3.64 5.44
C ILE A 113 0.30 4.50 4.46
N ARG A 114 1.40 3.97 3.92
CA ARG A 114 2.19 4.71 2.93
C ARG A 114 1.38 5.02 1.67
N GLU A 115 0.61 4.07 1.17
CA GLU A 115 -0.27 4.27 0.01
C GLU A 115 -1.31 5.35 0.30
N GLU A 116 -1.98 5.31 1.44
CA GLU A 116 -2.92 6.35 1.87
C GLU A 116 -2.25 7.74 1.97
N LEU A 117 -1.05 7.81 2.55
CA LEU A 117 -0.25 9.05 2.66
C LEU A 117 0.07 9.68 1.30
N SER A 118 0.15 8.90 0.23
CA SER A 118 0.50 9.40 -1.10
C SER A 118 -0.59 10.29 -1.73
N TYR A 119 -1.83 10.17 -1.26
CA TYR A 119 -2.97 10.95 -1.74
C TYR A 119 -3.16 12.26 -0.96
N ILE A 120 -2.34 12.50 0.08
CA ILE A 120 -2.49 13.64 0.97
C ILE A 120 -1.63 14.82 0.50
N ASP A 121 -2.27 15.96 0.27
CA ASP A 121 -1.58 17.25 0.13
C ASP A 121 -1.40 17.93 1.50
N PHE A 122 -0.18 17.81 2.05
CA PHE A 122 0.18 18.40 3.35
C PHE A 122 0.24 19.92 3.37
N GLN A 123 0.06 20.61 2.25
CA GLN A 123 0.14 22.07 2.15
C GLN A 123 -1.18 22.70 1.71
N ASN A 124 -2.27 21.95 1.61
CA ASN A 124 -3.55 22.45 1.15
C ASN A 124 -4.68 22.28 2.19
N GLY A 125 -4.50 22.90 3.35
CA GLY A 125 -5.52 22.89 4.41
C GLY A 125 -5.12 22.01 5.59
N LEU A 126 -5.96 22.01 6.63
CA LEU A 126 -5.68 21.28 7.87
C LEU A 126 -6.07 19.82 7.70
N ILE A 127 -5.12 18.92 7.98
CA ILE A 127 -5.33 17.48 7.93
C ILE A 127 -5.92 17.01 9.26
N SER A 128 -7.03 16.27 9.20
CA SER A 128 -7.60 15.58 10.36
C SER A 128 -6.93 14.22 10.53
N SER A 129 -6.92 13.70 11.76
CA SER A 129 -6.57 12.30 12.00
C SER A 129 -7.86 11.55 12.19
N TYR A 130 -8.13 10.54 11.35
CA TYR A 130 -9.22 9.61 11.61
C TYR A 130 -8.97 8.86 12.92
N THR A 131 -10.03 8.66 13.71
CA THR A 131 -9.98 7.82 14.91
C THR A 131 -11.14 6.83 14.91
N ASP A 132 -10.90 5.58 15.36
CA ASP A 132 -11.95 4.53 15.43
C ASP A 132 -13.18 4.91 16.28
N GLU A 133 -13.09 5.99 17.08
CA GLU A 133 -14.19 6.53 17.88
C GLU A 133 -15.22 7.31 17.05
N ASP A 134 -14.89 7.69 15.81
CA ASP A 134 -15.76 8.46 14.92
C ASP A 134 -16.88 7.62 14.25
N GLN A 135 -16.88 6.28 14.45
CA GLN A 135 -17.92 5.35 13.95
C GLN A 135 -19.33 5.54 14.56
N GLY A 136 -19.56 6.58 15.36
CA GLY A 136 -20.79 6.80 16.13
C GLY A 136 -21.80 7.78 15.55
N ASN A 137 -21.46 8.52 14.49
CA ASN A 137 -22.36 9.52 13.89
C ASN A 137 -22.64 9.20 12.42
N GLU A 138 -23.47 8.19 12.19
CA GLU A 138 -24.23 8.06 10.94
C GLU A 138 -25.22 9.23 10.89
N PHE A 139 -24.78 10.38 10.39
CA PHE A 139 -25.69 11.33 9.76
C PHE A 139 -25.71 11.00 8.26
N GLU A 140 -26.75 10.27 7.86
CA GLU A 140 -27.26 10.33 6.49
C GLU A 140 -27.59 11.80 6.19
N ASP A 141 -26.88 12.41 5.24
CA ASP A 141 -27.46 13.38 4.30
C ASP A 141 -26.46 13.71 3.17
N ASP A 142 -26.84 13.27 1.98
CA ASP A 142 -26.58 13.83 0.64
C ASP A 142 -25.18 14.38 0.26
N PHE A 143 -24.48 13.57 -0.53
CA PHE A 143 -23.70 13.99 -1.70
C PHE A 143 -22.60 15.04 -1.47
N ASP A 144 -21.56 14.65 -0.74
CA ASP A 144 -20.20 15.14 -1.03
C ASP A 144 -19.23 13.97 -0.99
N PHE A 145 -18.54 13.75 -2.11
CA PHE A 145 -17.44 12.78 -2.26
C PHE A 145 -16.22 13.32 -1.51
N GLU A 146 -16.33 13.52 -0.20
CA GLU A 146 -15.20 13.92 0.63
C GLU A 146 -14.36 12.66 0.86
N TYR A 147 -13.18 12.61 0.23
CA TYR A 147 -12.19 11.57 0.50
C TYR A 147 -11.96 11.50 2.01
N GLU A 148 -12.55 10.51 2.68
CA GLU A 148 -12.26 10.22 4.08
C GLU A 148 -10.74 10.05 4.18
N GLN A 149 -10.09 10.93 4.95
CA GLN A 149 -8.65 10.83 5.19
C GLN A 149 -8.42 9.60 6.07
N ASP A 150 -8.13 8.46 5.44
CA ASP A 150 -8.04 7.14 6.07
C ASP A 150 -6.85 6.97 7.06
N VAL A 151 -5.92 7.92 7.09
CA VAL A 151 -4.70 7.77 7.89
C VAL A 151 -4.93 8.10 9.37
N ASN A 152 -4.82 7.08 10.22
CA ASN A 152 -4.83 7.23 11.68
C ASN A 152 -3.45 7.73 12.20
N PHE A 153 -3.18 9.03 12.07
CA PHE A 153 -1.95 9.65 12.55
C PHE A 153 -1.76 9.49 14.07
N ALA A 154 -2.83 9.36 14.84
CA ALA A 154 -2.74 9.05 16.27
C ALA A 154 -2.14 7.67 16.53
N GLU A 155 -2.49 6.65 15.73
CA GLU A 155 -1.89 5.32 15.81
C GLU A 155 -0.41 5.33 15.42
N ILE A 156 -0.06 6.07 14.36
CA ILE A 156 1.34 6.25 13.95
C ILE A 156 2.14 6.87 15.10
N GLY A 157 1.62 7.94 15.71
CA GLY A 157 2.25 8.62 16.85
C GLY A 157 2.45 7.72 18.06
N ARG A 158 1.45 6.87 18.40
CA ARG A 158 1.56 5.89 19.50
C ARG A 158 2.66 4.85 19.27
N ASN A 159 3.00 4.57 18.02
CA ASN A 159 3.95 3.53 17.64
C ASN A 159 5.22 4.07 16.96
N LEU A 160 5.50 5.37 17.11
CA LEU A 160 6.55 6.08 16.37
C LEU A 160 7.93 5.45 16.54
N ASP A 161 8.30 5.04 17.76
CA ASP A 161 9.60 4.41 18.03
C ASP A 161 9.76 3.06 17.32
N HIS A 162 8.68 2.27 17.25
CA HIS A 162 8.67 1.00 16.52
C HIS A 162 8.83 1.24 15.02
N ILE A 163 8.09 2.20 14.45
CA ILE A 163 8.17 2.55 13.03
C ILE A 163 9.57 3.09 12.70
N LYS A 164 10.11 3.97 13.54
CA LYS A 164 11.46 4.53 13.39
C LYS A 164 12.53 3.45 13.42
N ASN A 165 12.44 2.47 14.33
CA ASN A 165 13.35 1.32 14.35
C ASN A 165 13.32 0.55 13.02
N TYR A 166 12.13 0.32 12.44
CA TYR A 166 12.01 -0.31 11.12
C TYR A 166 12.61 0.55 9.99
N ALA A 167 12.44 1.86 10.05
CA ALA A 167 13.01 2.79 9.08
C ALA A 167 14.55 2.83 9.14
N GLU A 168 15.12 2.84 10.35
CA GLU A 168 16.56 3.04 10.55
C GLU A 168 17.36 1.75 10.57
N GLU A 169 16.91 0.71 11.30
CA GLU A 169 17.67 -0.53 11.47
C GLU A 169 17.37 -1.55 10.37
N ARG A 170 16.12 -1.63 9.91
CA ARG A 170 15.69 -2.55 8.86
C ARG A 170 15.71 -1.94 7.46
N GLN A 171 15.99 -0.64 7.34
CA GLN A 171 15.96 0.10 6.08
C GLN A 171 14.65 -0.10 5.32
N SER A 172 13.52 -0.20 6.04
CA SER A 172 12.20 -0.34 5.42
C SER A 172 11.81 0.97 4.74
N SER A 173 11.55 0.90 3.43
CA SER A 173 11.06 2.02 2.63
C SER A 173 9.72 2.53 3.12
N ASP A 174 8.85 1.59 3.48
CA ASP A 174 7.49 1.87 3.90
C ASP A 174 7.50 2.55 5.26
N ALA A 175 8.34 2.07 6.19
CA ALA A 175 8.57 2.76 7.46
C ALA A 175 9.15 4.16 7.25
N CYS A 176 10.11 4.35 6.33
CA CYS A 176 10.65 5.67 6.02
C CYS A 176 9.55 6.62 5.52
N ALA A 177 8.70 6.18 4.60
CA ALA A 177 7.63 7.05 4.12
C ALA A 177 6.57 7.33 5.19
N VAL A 178 6.23 6.36 6.04
CA VAL A 178 5.31 6.58 7.17
C VAL A 178 5.90 7.61 8.14
N MET A 179 7.21 7.53 8.44
CA MET A 179 7.89 8.55 9.24
C MET A 179 7.84 9.93 8.55
N ALA A 180 8.11 9.98 7.25
CA ALA A 180 8.06 11.22 6.48
C ALA A 180 6.66 11.86 6.52
N GLY A 181 5.63 11.09 6.17
CA GLY A 181 4.24 11.52 6.19
C GLY A 181 3.78 11.96 7.59
N TYR A 182 4.21 11.27 8.64
CA TYR A 182 3.91 11.68 10.01
C TYR A 182 4.54 13.03 10.37
N TYR A 183 5.80 13.27 9.99
CA TYR A 183 6.42 14.57 10.22
C TYR A 183 5.81 15.68 9.35
N ARG A 184 5.39 15.37 8.12
CA ARG A 184 4.61 16.29 7.27
C ARG A 184 3.27 16.62 7.93
N TYR A 185 2.58 15.65 8.52
CA TYR A 185 1.38 15.86 9.31
C TYR A 185 1.64 16.79 10.51
N LEU A 186 2.68 16.54 11.31
CA LEU A 186 3.03 17.41 12.44
C LEU A 186 3.36 18.85 11.99
N ALA A 187 4.01 19.01 10.85
CA ALA A 187 4.25 20.32 10.24
C ALA A 187 2.95 20.98 9.76
N ASN A 188 2.05 20.22 9.15
CA ASN A 188 0.73 20.67 8.70
C ASN A 188 -0.11 21.21 9.88
N GLN A 189 -0.09 20.56 11.04
CA GLN A 189 -0.79 21.03 12.24
C GLN A 189 -0.33 22.44 12.71
N ILE A 190 0.87 22.88 12.30
CA ILE A 190 1.40 24.21 12.60
C ILE A 190 1.13 25.20 11.46
N ALA A 191 1.26 24.74 10.22
CA ALA A 191 1.15 25.56 9.02
C ALA A 191 0.39 24.79 7.92
N PRO A 192 -0.95 24.78 7.98
CA PRO A 192 -1.79 23.98 7.08
C PRO A 192 -1.67 24.34 5.59
N TYR A 193 -1.27 25.58 5.31
CA TYR A 193 -1.07 26.11 3.96
C TYR A 193 0.43 26.27 3.62
N GLY A 194 1.27 25.43 4.23
CA GLY A 194 2.72 25.47 4.09
C GLY A 194 3.37 26.73 4.66
N LYS A 195 4.68 26.85 4.41
CA LYS A 195 5.52 27.92 4.97
C LYS A 195 5.07 29.32 4.55
N GLN A 196 4.64 29.48 3.30
CA GLN A 196 4.27 30.79 2.73
C GLN A 196 2.84 31.18 3.08
N GLY A 197 1.94 30.22 3.27
CA GLY A 197 0.55 30.47 3.64
C GLY A 197 0.31 30.64 5.15
N SER A 198 1.29 30.37 6.00
CA SER A 198 1.14 30.43 7.46
C SER A 198 1.81 31.63 8.12
N ASN A 199 1.14 32.17 9.14
CA ASN A 199 1.71 33.17 10.05
C ASN A 199 2.24 32.54 11.36
N PHE A 200 2.21 31.21 11.47
CA PHE A 200 2.66 30.42 12.63
C PHE A 200 1.96 30.77 13.96
N GLY A 201 0.76 31.34 13.91
CA GLY A 201 0.02 31.78 15.10
C GLY A 201 0.34 33.22 15.52
N ALA A 202 0.96 34.02 14.64
CA ALA A 202 1.15 35.44 14.88
C ALA A 202 -0.20 36.16 15.04
N LYS A 203 -0.27 37.14 15.94
CA LYS A 203 -1.51 37.86 16.25
C LYS A 203 -1.61 39.14 15.43
N TRP A 204 -2.76 39.36 14.79
CA TRP A 204 -3.03 40.61 14.09
C TRP A 204 -3.10 41.78 15.08
N SER A 205 -2.43 42.89 14.76
CA SER A 205 -2.51 44.12 15.55
C SER A 205 -3.25 45.20 14.77
N ASN A 206 -4.43 45.59 15.25
CA ASN A 206 -5.21 46.70 14.68
C ASN A 206 -4.46 48.04 14.75
N THR A 207 -3.60 48.23 15.76
CA THR A 207 -2.83 49.48 15.90
C THR A 207 -1.66 49.56 14.93
N LYS A 208 -0.99 48.42 14.66
CA LYS A 208 0.18 48.38 13.78
C LYS A 208 -0.17 47.94 12.35
N TYR A 209 -1.43 47.59 12.10
CA TYR A 209 -1.95 47.05 10.84
C TYR A 209 -1.09 45.92 10.27
N LYS A 210 -0.61 45.03 11.13
CA LYS A 210 0.23 43.89 10.76
C LYS A 210 0.18 42.77 11.79
N TYR A 211 0.57 41.57 11.37
CA TYR A 211 0.83 40.46 12.27
C TYR A 211 2.07 40.72 13.12
N ILE A 212 1.95 40.47 14.43
CA ILE A 212 3.04 40.58 15.39
C ILE A 212 3.45 39.19 15.83
N GLN A 213 4.74 38.90 15.66
CA GLN A 213 5.37 37.68 16.13
C GLN A 213 5.36 37.65 17.67
N THR A 214 4.77 36.59 18.23
CA THR A 214 4.83 36.21 19.63
C THR A 214 5.93 35.17 19.86
N GLU A 215 6.32 34.94 21.11
CA GLU A 215 7.23 33.83 21.43
C GLU A 215 6.68 32.46 20.98
N GLU A 216 5.37 32.27 21.08
CA GLU A 216 4.67 31.09 20.57
C GLU A 216 4.83 30.96 19.04
N SER A 217 4.64 32.04 18.28
CA SER A 217 4.80 31.98 16.82
C SER A 217 6.23 31.69 16.37
N LYS A 218 7.23 32.14 17.14
CA LYS A 218 8.63 31.80 16.89
C LYS A 218 8.89 30.32 17.17
N LYS A 219 8.36 29.79 18.28
CA LYS A 219 8.46 28.37 18.63
C LYS A 219 7.79 27.48 17.58
N ASN A 220 6.59 27.85 17.13
CA ASN A 220 5.86 27.15 16.09
C ASN A 220 6.66 27.13 14.78
N LYS A 221 7.25 28.25 14.38
CA LYS A 221 8.11 28.31 13.19
C LYS A 221 9.32 27.36 13.30
N LEU A 222 9.98 27.32 14.45
CA LEU A 222 11.12 26.42 14.67
C LEU A 222 10.69 24.95 14.62
N LEU A 223 9.59 24.58 15.29
CA LEU A 223 9.04 23.23 15.24
C LEU A 223 8.64 22.81 13.82
N PHE A 224 8.01 23.71 13.07
CA PHE A 224 7.67 23.47 11.67
C PHE A 224 8.92 23.18 10.82
N GLU A 225 9.98 23.98 10.98
CA GLU A 225 11.25 23.77 10.27
C GLU A 225 11.93 22.46 10.68
N GLU A 226 11.88 22.08 11.96
CA GLU A 226 12.40 20.81 12.46
C GLU A 226 11.64 19.61 11.87
N TYR A 227 10.31 19.62 11.93
CA TYR A 227 9.48 18.55 11.35
C TYR A 227 9.66 18.46 9.84
N THR A 228 9.77 19.59 9.14
CA THR A 228 10.06 19.59 7.69
C THR A 228 11.40 18.92 7.40
N GLN A 229 12.45 19.21 8.18
CA GLN A 229 13.76 18.58 8.00
C GLN A 229 13.72 17.08 8.29
N GLN A 230 12.98 16.65 9.31
CA GLN A 230 12.81 15.21 9.61
C GLN A 230 12.05 14.50 8.48
N ALA A 231 10.98 15.11 7.96
CA ALA A 231 10.27 14.59 6.80
C ALA A 231 11.22 14.39 5.60
N GLU A 232 11.95 15.44 5.22
CA GLU A 232 12.89 15.41 4.09
C GLU A 232 14.01 14.36 4.29
N PHE A 233 14.48 14.16 5.53
CA PHE A 233 15.47 13.13 5.84
C PHE A 233 14.95 11.72 5.58
N PHE A 234 13.71 11.42 5.96
CA PHE A 234 13.10 10.11 5.71
C PHE A 234 12.66 9.95 4.25
N GLU A 235 12.15 11.00 3.59
CA GLU A 235 11.85 11.01 2.15
C GLU A 235 13.09 10.72 1.31
N ALA A 236 14.24 11.29 1.68
CA ALA A 236 15.50 11.03 0.98
C ALA A 236 15.90 9.54 1.02
N LYS A 237 15.53 8.81 2.10
CA LYS A 237 15.78 7.37 2.22
C LYS A 237 14.82 6.53 1.37
N SER A 238 13.59 6.99 1.15
CA SER A 238 12.58 6.31 0.32
C SER A 238 12.60 6.73 -1.16
N LYS A 239 13.37 7.79 -1.52
CA LYS A 239 13.32 8.49 -2.81
C LYS A 239 13.36 7.61 -4.06
N MET A 240 14.07 6.48 -4.04
CA MET A 240 14.22 5.57 -5.19
C MET A 240 13.25 4.37 -5.19
N GLN A 241 12.30 4.37 -4.27
CA GLN A 241 11.37 3.27 -4.09
C GLN A 241 9.95 3.83 -3.94
N PRO A 242 9.45 4.61 -4.92
CA PRO A 242 8.07 5.11 -4.88
C PRO A 242 7.08 3.95 -4.76
N ILE A 243 5.93 4.16 -4.12
CA ILE A 243 4.90 3.11 -4.05
C ILE A 243 3.96 3.16 -5.23
N ASN A 244 3.59 4.37 -5.66
CA ASN A 244 2.68 4.58 -6.78
C ASN A 244 3.14 5.71 -7.68
N LEU A 245 2.40 5.86 -8.78
CA LEU A 245 2.69 6.84 -9.81
C LEU A 245 2.65 8.28 -9.27
N ASN A 246 1.70 8.62 -8.40
CA ASN A 246 1.52 9.98 -7.90
C ASN A 246 2.74 10.52 -7.14
N GLU A 247 3.48 9.66 -6.43
CA GLU A 247 4.72 10.07 -5.75
C GLU A 247 5.82 10.56 -6.71
N ILE A 248 5.72 10.27 -8.01
CA ILE A 248 6.72 10.66 -9.02
C ILE A 248 6.17 11.65 -10.05
N LEU A 249 4.86 11.88 -10.07
CA LEU A 249 4.24 12.96 -10.83
C LEU A 249 4.44 14.27 -10.05
N THR A 250 5.09 15.24 -10.69
CA THR A 250 5.32 16.57 -10.09
C THR A 250 4.49 17.60 -10.85
N ASP A 251 4.29 18.80 -10.31
CA ASP A 251 3.62 19.88 -11.05
C ASP A 251 4.26 20.12 -12.44
N GLN A 252 5.60 19.98 -12.51
CA GLN A 252 6.37 20.06 -13.75
C GLN A 252 6.04 18.95 -14.76
N TYR A 253 5.58 17.79 -14.29
CA TYR A 253 5.08 16.72 -15.15
C TYR A 253 3.83 17.17 -15.90
N TYR A 254 2.91 17.84 -15.21
CA TYR A 254 1.64 18.31 -15.78
C TYR A 254 1.79 19.57 -16.63
N GLU A 255 2.82 20.38 -16.37
CA GLU A 255 3.04 21.66 -17.08
C GLU A 255 3.94 21.56 -18.32
N SER A 256 4.54 20.41 -18.62
CA SER A 256 5.53 20.30 -19.70
C SER A 256 5.20 19.26 -20.76
N ASP A 257 5.01 19.73 -22.01
CA ASP A 257 4.76 18.85 -23.17
C ASP A 257 5.95 17.95 -23.55
N ASN A 258 7.12 18.05 -22.88
CA ASN A 258 8.36 17.41 -23.34
C ASN A 258 9.39 16.99 -22.27
N TYR A 259 9.15 17.10 -20.95
CA TYR A 259 10.24 17.02 -19.96
C TYR A 259 10.36 15.74 -19.10
N SER A 260 9.59 14.69 -19.36
CA SER A 260 9.69 13.42 -18.62
C SER A 260 10.67 12.40 -19.23
N LYS A 261 10.77 12.31 -20.57
CA LYS A 261 11.57 11.28 -21.27
C LYS A 261 13.09 11.41 -21.09
N GLY A 262 13.57 12.60 -20.73
CA GLY A 262 15.01 12.88 -20.50
C GLY A 262 15.43 12.85 -19.02
N ASN A 263 14.49 12.77 -18.09
CA ASN A 263 14.78 12.75 -16.66
C ASN A 263 15.11 11.32 -16.21
N THR A 264 16.40 11.01 -16.09
CA THR A 264 16.88 9.71 -15.64
C THR A 264 16.28 9.28 -14.32
N GLU A 265 16.13 10.19 -13.36
CA GLU A 265 15.57 9.87 -12.04
C GLU A 265 14.08 9.51 -12.14
N PHE A 266 13.29 10.25 -12.93
CA PHE A 266 11.88 9.92 -13.18
C PHE A 266 11.75 8.54 -13.85
N TYR A 267 12.54 8.30 -14.90
CA TYR A 267 12.52 7.03 -15.63
C TYR A 267 12.87 5.85 -14.74
N GLU A 268 13.92 5.96 -13.92
CA GLU A 268 14.33 4.89 -12.99
C GLU A 268 13.23 4.55 -11.98
N LYS A 269 12.55 5.58 -11.47
CA LYS A 269 11.41 5.42 -10.55
C LYS A 269 10.17 4.84 -11.22
N LEU A 270 9.83 5.29 -12.42
CA LEU A 270 8.72 4.73 -13.19
C LEU A 270 8.96 3.24 -13.48
N ILE A 271 10.17 2.87 -13.90
CA ILE A 271 10.56 1.47 -14.13
C ILE A 271 10.50 0.66 -12.83
N TYR A 272 10.88 1.24 -11.70
CA TYR A 272 10.75 0.59 -10.39
C TYR A 272 9.30 0.20 -10.11
N LEU A 273 8.35 1.14 -10.27
CA LEU A 273 6.91 0.90 -10.08
C LEU A 273 6.37 -0.15 -11.03
N CYS A 274 6.73 -0.07 -12.32
CA CYS A 274 6.31 -1.06 -13.30
C CYS A 274 6.77 -2.48 -12.90
N LYS A 275 7.99 -2.63 -12.38
CA LYS A 275 8.50 -3.93 -11.89
C LYS A 275 7.79 -4.42 -10.63
N LYS A 276 7.13 -3.53 -9.89
CA LYS A 276 6.28 -3.84 -8.73
C LYS A 276 4.84 -4.21 -9.14
N GLY A 277 4.52 -4.21 -10.43
CA GLY A 277 3.19 -4.53 -10.92
C GLY A 277 2.18 -3.41 -10.66
N ASP A 278 2.65 -2.18 -10.41
CA ASP A 278 1.78 -1.02 -10.30
C ASP A 278 1.12 -0.76 -11.67
N ILE A 279 -0.20 -0.91 -11.71
CA ILE A 279 -0.98 -0.88 -12.94
C ILE A 279 -1.00 0.52 -13.55
N ASP A 280 -1.10 1.57 -12.74
CA ASP A 280 -1.14 2.95 -13.21
C ASP A 280 0.20 3.37 -13.79
N ALA A 281 1.30 2.99 -13.13
CA ALA A 281 2.65 3.20 -13.64
C ALA A 281 2.90 2.42 -14.93
N ILE A 282 2.42 1.17 -15.04
CA ILE A 282 2.49 0.41 -16.29
C ILE A 282 1.66 1.11 -17.38
N GLY A 283 0.47 1.60 -17.06
CA GLY A 283 -0.36 2.37 -17.97
C GLY A 283 0.41 3.58 -18.50
N LEU A 284 0.94 4.41 -17.61
CA LEU A 284 1.74 5.59 -17.97
C LEU A 284 2.94 5.20 -18.85
N TYR A 285 3.66 4.16 -18.45
CA TYR A 285 4.82 3.65 -19.19
C TYR A 285 4.49 3.28 -20.64
N LEU A 286 3.32 2.68 -20.87
CA LEU A 286 2.86 2.21 -22.17
C LEU A 286 2.27 3.35 -23.02
N TYR A 287 1.30 4.11 -22.50
CA TYR A 287 0.59 5.15 -23.27
C TYR A 287 1.48 6.35 -23.59
N GLU A 288 2.40 6.72 -22.71
CA GLU A 288 3.34 7.82 -22.96
C GLU A 288 4.61 7.38 -23.72
N HIS A 289 4.70 6.10 -24.10
CA HIS A 289 5.82 5.53 -24.83
C HIS A 289 7.18 5.76 -24.12
N TYR A 290 7.27 5.45 -22.82
CA TYR A 290 8.55 5.52 -22.07
C TYR A 290 9.47 4.32 -22.34
N TYR A 291 8.97 3.27 -22.99
CA TYR A 291 9.77 2.09 -23.31
C TYR A 291 10.89 2.39 -24.32
N LYS A 292 12.02 1.71 -24.12
CA LYS A 292 13.20 1.85 -25.01
C LYS A 292 13.06 1.03 -26.30
N ASN A 293 12.27 -0.03 -26.25
CA ASN A 293 11.95 -0.92 -27.37
C ASN A 293 10.64 -1.67 -27.08
N GLU A 294 10.05 -2.27 -28.12
CA GLU A 294 8.75 -2.94 -28.04
C GLU A 294 8.78 -4.18 -27.14
N ASN A 295 9.93 -4.86 -27.02
CA ASN A 295 10.04 -6.04 -26.15
C ASN A 295 9.85 -5.66 -24.68
N ASP A 296 10.44 -4.54 -24.26
CA ASP A 296 10.28 -4.00 -22.90
C ASP A 296 8.80 -3.66 -22.63
N ALA A 297 8.13 -3.03 -23.60
CA ALA A 297 6.70 -2.73 -23.50
C ALA A 297 5.86 -4.00 -23.27
N TRP A 298 6.05 -5.03 -24.09
CA TRP A 298 5.31 -6.28 -23.99
C TRP A 298 5.52 -7.02 -22.67
N VAL A 299 6.71 -6.93 -22.04
CA VAL A 299 6.93 -7.48 -20.69
C VAL A 299 5.93 -6.88 -19.71
N TYR A 300 5.73 -5.57 -19.75
CA TYR A 300 4.81 -4.89 -18.84
C TYR A 300 3.34 -5.08 -19.22
N VAL A 301 3.02 -5.26 -20.50
CA VAL A 301 1.67 -5.69 -20.93
C VAL A 301 1.31 -7.04 -20.30
N TYR A 302 2.19 -8.04 -20.39
CA TYR A 302 1.94 -9.35 -19.79
C TYR A 302 1.93 -9.30 -18.26
N LEU A 303 2.78 -8.47 -17.65
CA LEU A 303 2.78 -8.30 -16.20
C LEU A 303 1.44 -7.71 -15.73
N ALA A 304 0.92 -6.68 -16.40
CA ALA A 304 -0.40 -6.12 -16.09
C ALA A 304 -1.51 -7.16 -16.24
N GLN A 305 -1.46 -8.00 -17.29
CA GLN A 305 -2.44 -9.08 -17.48
C GLN A 305 -2.41 -10.09 -16.32
N LEU A 306 -1.21 -10.44 -15.83
CA LEU A 306 -1.05 -11.30 -14.64
C LEU A 306 -1.58 -10.62 -13.36
N CYS A 307 -1.43 -9.29 -13.27
CA CYS A 307 -2.01 -8.45 -12.21
C CYS A 307 -3.52 -8.18 -12.38
N GLY A 308 -4.16 -8.74 -13.41
CA GLY A 308 -5.62 -8.67 -13.59
C GLY A 308 -6.13 -7.59 -14.55
N LEU A 309 -5.25 -6.86 -15.24
CA LEU A 309 -5.65 -5.84 -16.21
C LEU A 309 -5.03 -6.06 -17.60
N ASP A 310 -5.88 -6.07 -18.63
CA ASP A 310 -5.46 -6.25 -20.03
C ASP A 310 -5.46 -4.93 -20.81
N PHE A 311 -4.29 -4.33 -20.99
CA PHE A 311 -4.12 -3.10 -21.79
C PHE A 311 -4.34 -3.31 -23.30
N THR A 312 -4.39 -4.55 -23.79
CA THR A 312 -4.67 -4.85 -25.21
C THR A 312 -6.16 -4.76 -25.56
N LYS A 313 -7.02 -4.49 -24.57
CA LYS A 313 -8.45 -4.33 -24.72
C LYS A 313 -8.89 -2.97 -24.22
N SER A 314 -9.78 -2.35 -24.97
CA SER A 314 -10.47 -1.14 -24.54
C SER A 314 -11.47 -1.46 -23.42
N ASP A 315 -11.61 -0.56 -22.46
CA ASP A 315 -12.67 -0.54 -21.43
C ASP A 315 -13.49 0.73 -21.60
N LEU A 316 -13.97 0.95 -22.83
CA LEU A 316 -14.81 2.10 -23.16
C LEU A 316 -16.27 1.78 -22.79
N ARG A 317 -16.90 2.69 -22.06
CA ARG A 317 -18.31 2.60 -21.65
C ARG A 317 -19.04 3.90 -22.00
N ALA A 318 -20.31 3.75 -22.31
CA ALA A 318 -21.19 4.86 -22.61
C ALA A 318 -21.89 5.33 -21.33
N TYR A 319 -21.85 6.63 -21.10
CA TYR A 319 -22.53 7.30 -19.99
C TYR A 319 -23.43 8.41 -20.53
N ASN A 320 -24.48 8.75 -19.78
CA ASN A 320 -25.25 9.95 -20.03
C ASN A 320 -24.42 11.18 -19.63
N ALA A 321 -24.18 12.09 -20.56
CA ALA A 321 -23.29 13.23 -20.36
C ALA A 321 -23.80 14.25 -19.33
N TYR A 322 -25.09 14.22 -18.98
CA TYR A 322 -25.69 15.13 -18.00
C TYR A 322 -25.77 14.51 -16.61
N THR A 323 -26.03 13.21 -16.48
CA THR A 323 -26.22 12.55 -15.18
C THR A 323 -24.99 11.76 -14.72
N GLY A 324 -24.10 11.37 -15.64
CA GLY A 324 -22.97 10.49 -15.35
C GLY A 324 -23.35 9.02 -15.17
N GLU A 325 -24.62 8.67 -15.32
CA GLU A 325 -25.12 7.29 -15.21
C GLU A 325 -24.79 6.48 -16.47
N GLU A 326 -24.81 5.15 -16.36
CA GLU A 326 -24.63 4.27 -17.52
C GLU A 326 -25.73 4.56 -18.57
N TYR A 327 -25.33 4.66 -19.83
CA TYR A 327 -26.22 5.11 -20.88
C TYR A 327 -27.39 4.13 -21.08
N ASP A 328 -28.61 4.64 -20.88
CA ASP A 328 -29.88 3.88 -20.89
C ASP A 328 -30.69 4.08 -22.17
N ASP A 329 -30.03 4.49 -23.27
CA ASP A 329 -30.63 4.90 -24.54
C ASP A 329 -31.39 6.25 -24.50
N TYR A 330 -31.21 7.07 -23.46
CA TYR A 330 -31.77 8.42 -23.39
C TYR A 330 -30.72 9.51 -23.06
N GLY A 331 -30.87 10.69 -23.65
CA GLY A 331 -30.00 11.85 -23.44
C GLY A 331 -28.72 11.87 -24.29
N PRO A 332 -27.84 12.86 -24.10
CA PRO A 332 -26.54 12.90 -24.78
C PRO A 332 -25.61 11.81 -24.24
N ILE A 333 -24.91 11.14 -25.15
CA ILE A 333 -23.92 10.12 -24.83
C ILE A 333 -22.52 10.74 -24.65
N GLU A 334 -21.81 10.28 -23.63
CA GLU A 334 -20.39 10.51 -23.44
C GLU A 334 -19.69 9.15 -23.32
N VAL A 335 -18.69 8.90 -24.15
CA VAL A 335 -17.89 7.67 -24.05
C VAL A 335 -16.69 7.96 -23.17
N ARG A 336 -16.54 7.20 -22.08
CA ARG A 336 -15.41 7.29 -21.16
C ARG A 336 -14.70 5.95 -21.06
N GLY A 337 -13.45 5.97 -20.60
CA GLY A 337 -12.66 4.79 -20.34
C GLY A 337 -11.34 4.78 -21.09
N ARG A 338 -10.70 3.61 -21.11
CA ARG A 338 -9.35 3.43 -21.64
C ARG A 338 -9.38 2.75 -23.00
N GLU A 339 -8.66 3.27 -24.00
CA GLU A 339 -8.47 2.59 -25.29
C GLU A 339 -7.39 1.51 -25.21
N ALA A 340 -7.49 0.47 -26.03
CA ALA A 340 -6.43 -0.53 -26.16
C ALA A 340 -5.11 0.11 -26.64
N ILE A 341 -3.98 -0.36 -26.11
CA ILE A 341 -2.66 0.03 -26.61
C ILE A 341 -2.45 -0.51 -28.03
N ASP A 342 -1.81 0.28 -28.88
CA ASP A 342 -1.35 -0.15 -30.21
C ASP A 342 0.15 -0.44 -30.18
N LEU A 343 0.50 -1.72 -30.02
CA LEU A 343 1.89 -2.20 -30.03
C LEU A 343 2.12 -3.20 -31.17
N PRO A 344 3.24 -3.10 -31.90
CA PRO A 344 3.61 -4.10 -32.90
C PRO A 344 3.72 -5.50 -32.27
N LYS A 345 3.17 -6.50 -32.95
CA LYS A 345 3.28 -7.89 -32.51
C LYS A 345 4.74 -8.34 -32.53
N LEU A 346 5.15 -9.03 -31.47
CA LEU A 346 6.47 -9.67 -31.40
C LEU A 346 6.50 -10.95 -32.24
N ASP A 347 7.72 -11.32 -32.67
CA ASP A 347 7.98 -12.67 -33.14
C ASP A 347 7.85 -13.69 -31.99
N THR A 348 7.72 -14.97 -32.34
CA THR A 348 7.42 -16.03 -31.37
C THR A 348 8.47 -16.17 -30.27
N GLU A 349 9.75 -15.98 -30.58
CA GLU A 349 10.82 -16.13 -29.59
C GLU A 349 10.79 -14.97 -28.58
N LYS A 350 10.62 -13.73 -29.08
CA LYS A 350 10.55 -12.54 -28.21
C LYS A 350 9.26 -12.49 -27.39
N ASP A 351 8.14 -12.91 -27.96
CA ASP A 351 6.85 -13.05 -27.24
C ASP A 351 6.98 -14.02 -26.06
N GLN A 352 7.58 -15.19 -26.29
CA GLN A 352 7.81 -16.18 -25.23
C GLN A 352 8.77 -15.65 -24.15
N LEU A 353 9.83 -14.95 -24.55
CA LEU A 353 10.76 -14.33 -23.62
C LEU A 353 10.08 -13.26 -22.77
N ALA A 354 9.27 -12.39 -23.37
CA ALA A 354 8.55 -11.34 -22.67
C ALA A 354 7.57 -11.91 -21.63
N LYS A 355 6.81 -12.96 -21.99
CA LYS A 355 5.92 -13.69 -21.07
C LYS A 355 6.68 -14.31 -19.90
N LYS A 356 7.84 -14.90 -20.18
CA LYS A 356 8.69 -15.49 -19.13
C LYS A 356 9.18 -14.43 -18.15
N LEU A 357 9.69 -13.30 -18.65
CA LEU A 357 10.17 -12.20 -17.80
C LEU A 357 9.02 -11.59 -16.98
N ALA A 358 7.84 -11.42 -17.56
CA ALA A 358 6.66 -10.97 -16.86
C ALA A 358 6.28 -11.93 -15.71
N GLN A 359 6.29 -13.25 -15.95
CA GLN A 359 6.05 -14.25 -14.91
C GLN A 359 7.10 -14.18 -13.80
N GLU A 360 8.38 -14.03 -14.14
CA GLU A 360 9.46 -13.90 -13.14
C GLU A 360 9.31 -12.64 -12.28
N LEU A 361 8.80 -11.54 -12.84
CA LEU A 361 8.47 -10.32 -12.10
C LEU A 361 7.25 -10.57 -11.19
N PHE A 362 6.18 -11.14 -11.73
CA PHE A 362 4.95 -11.46 -11.01
C PHE A 362 5.19 -12.41 -9.82
N ASP A 363 6.07 -13.39 -9.97
CA ASP A 363 6.43 -14.33 -8.91
C ASP A 363 7.11 -13.63 -7.71
N LYS A 364 7.80 -12.50 -7.96
CA LYS A 364 8.51 -11.69 -6.95
C LYS A 364 7.62 -10.65 -6.27
N LEU A 365 6.41 -10.39 -6.77
CA LEU A 365 5.40 -9.56 -6.10
C LEU A 365 4.87 -10.29 -4.87
#